data_AF-A0A534HDQ9-F1
#
_entry.id   AF-A0A534HDQ9-F1
#
_cell.length_a   1.000
_cell.length_b   1.000
_cell.length_c   1.000
_cell.angle_alpha   90.00
_cell.angle_beta   90.00
_cell.angle_gamma   90.00
#
_symmetry.space_group_name_H-M   'P 1'
#
loop_
_entity.id
_entity.type
_entity.pdbx_description
1 polymer ?
#
loop_
_entity_poly.entity_id
_entity_poly.type
_entity_poly.pdbx_seq_one_letter_code
_entity_poly.pdbx_strand_id
1 'polypeptide(L)'
;MKTEMFRPEIELFNDSLARCLRRGELFQRFYELFLASSDEVREKFRATDFRRQRRMLQTSFYMLVEYIALGWPECEAYLERIAVAHGKHGRDIAPHLYDLWLDCLLHAAKECDQQWSPEVEAAWRYMMGSCSSRLATTEHRPRGAGRLRADRRSISFPVPLGAADPQSADPHAGCHIGHRP
;
A
#
# COMPACT_ATOMS: atom_id res chain seq x y z
N MET A 1 -14.02 -5.32 -31.31
CA MET A 1 -13.38 -6.29 -30.39
C MET A 1 -12.45 -5.50 -29.49
N LYS A 2 -12.81 -5.31 -28.21
CA LYS A 2 -11.91 -4.67 -27.25
C LYS A 2 -10.86 -5.72 -26.90
N THR A 3 -9.61 -5.48 -27.28
CA THR A 3 -8.47 -6.19 -26.72
C THR A 3 -8.54 -5.99 -25.22
N GLU A 4 -9.05 -6.98 -24.48
CA GLU A 4 -8.74 -7.08 -23.06
C GLU A 4 -7.22 -7.19 -23.01
N MET A 5 -6.58 -6.09 -22.60
CA MET A 5 -5.15 -6.07 -22.39
C MET A 5 -4.87 -7.02 -21.23
N PHE A 6 -4.49 -8.25 -21.57
CA PHE A 6 -3.80 -9.13 -20.63
C PHE A 6 -2.60 -8.35 -20.10
N ARG A 7 -2.63 -8.01 -18.81
CA ARG A 7 -1.58 -7.26 -18.11
C ARG A 7 -0.88 -8.24 -17.18
N PRO A 8 0.04 -9.09 -17.70
CA PRO A 8 0.70 -10.14 -16.93
C PRO A 8 1.43 -9.59 -15.70
N GLU A 9 1.86 -8.34 -15.75
CA GLU A 9 2.52 -7.66 -14.64
C GLU A 9 1.59 -7.51 -13.42
N ILE A 10 0.29 -7.32 -13.63
CA ILE A 10 -0.69 -7.21 -12.54
C ILE A 10 -0.87 -8.57 -11.86
N GLU A 11 -0.97 -9.64 -12.63
CA GLU A 11 -1.12 -11.00 -12.11
C GLU A 11 0.14 -11.41 -11.32
N LEU A 12 1.33 -11.22 -11.90
CA LEU A 12 2.60 -11.50 -11.24
C LEU A 12 2.78 -10.70 -9.94
N PHE A 13 2.40 -9.42 -9.94
CA PHE A 13 2.42 -8.58 -8.74
C PHE A 13 1.44 -9.09 -7.68
N ASN A 14 0.19 -9.34 -8.04
CA ASN A 14 -0.86 -9.79 -7.12
C ASN A 14 -0.50 -11.13 -6.49
N ASP A 15 -0.01 -12.08 -7.28
CA ASP A 15 0.42 -13.38 -6.80
C ASP A 15 1.59 -13.26 -5.83
N SER A 16 2.61 -12.48 -6.19
CA SER A 16 3.76 -12.21 -5.31
C SER A 16 3.33 -11.53 -4.01
N LEU A 17 2.50 -10.49 -4.08
CA LEU A 17 1.96 -9.80 -2.92
C LEU A 17 1.18 -10.77 -2.02
N ALA A 18 0.34 -11.63 -2.58
CA ALA A 18 -0.39 -12.63 -1.81
C ALA A 18 0.56 -13.61 -1.10
N ARG A 19 1.65 -14.05 -1.75
CA ARG A 19 2.68 -14.89 -1.11
C ARG A 19 3.36 -14.18 0.05
N CYS A 20 3.76 -12.92 -0.14
CA CYS A 20 4.37 -12.09 0.90
C CYS A 20 3.45 -11.88 2.11
N LEU A 21 2.16 -11.61 1.87
CA LEU A 21 1.18 -11.33 2.93
C LEU A 21 0.83 -12.57 3.77
N ARG A 22 0.89 -13.78 3.21
CA ARG A 22 0.63 -15.01 3.98
C ARG A 22 1.61 -15.22 5.14
N ARG A 23 2.84 -14.72 5.02
CA ARG A 23 3.84 -14.76 6.11
C ARG A 23 3.65 -13.63 7.13
N GLY A 24 2.92 -12.57 6.77
CA GLY A 24 2.64 -11.44 7.65
C GLY A 24 3.81 -10.49 7.92
N GLU A 25 4.98 -10.72 7.30
CA GLU A 25 6.24 -10.03 7.65
C GLU A 25 6.60 -8.88 6.70
N LEU A 26 6.00 -8.82 5.50
CA LEU A 26 6.41 -7.89 4.43
C LEU A 26 6.56 -6.44 4.91
N PHE A 27 5.50 -5.86 5.48
CA PHE A 27 5.52 -4.44 5.86
C PHE A 27 6.38 -4.18 7.10
N GLN A 28 6.53 -5.16 7.97
CA GLN A 28 7.48 -5.06 9.08
C GLN A 28 8.90 -4.98 8.52
N ARG A 29 9.25 -5.94 7.66
CA ARG A 29 10.57 -6.04 7.09
C ARG A 29 10.93 -4.85 6.23
N PHE A 30 9.98 -4.36 5.44
CA PHE A 30 10.09 -3.12 4.69
C PHE A 30 10.48 -1.93 5.59
N TYR A 31 9.80 -1.72 6.72
CA TYR A 31 10.12 -0.60 7.61
C TYR A 31 11.46 -0.75 8.30
N GLU A 32 11.87 -1.97 8.67
CA GLU A 32 13.21 -2.22 9.21
C GLU A 32 14.31 -1.78 8.21
N LEU A 33 14.17 -2.18 6.95
CA LEU A 33 15.10 -1.80 5.88
C LEU A 33 15.06 -0.29 5.60
N PHE A 34 13.87 0.30 5.52
CA PHE A 34 13.72 1.71 5.16
C PHE A 34 14.20 2.66 6.26
N LEU A 35 13.97 2.35 7.53
CA LEU A 35 14.51 3.15 8.64
C LEU A 35 16.03 3.03 8.78
N ALA A 36 16.61 1.94 8.28
CA ALA A 36 18.05 1.74 8.25
C ALA A 36 18.73 2.39 7.03
N SER A 37 17.98 2.74 5.98
CA SER A 37 18.56 3.22 4.72
C SER A 37 19.05 4.66 4.74
N SER A 38 18.52 5.51 5.65
CA SER A 38 18.89 6.92 5.74
C SER A 38 18.46 7.53 7.08
N ASP A 39 19.30 8.42 7.63
CA ASP A 39 18.95 9.19 8.82
C ASP A 39 17.82 10.19 8.56
N GLU A 40 17.69 10.70 7.33
CA GLU A 40 16.55 11.54 6.93
C GLU A 40 15.23 10.77 7.02
N VAL A 41 15.22 9.51 6.56
CA VAL A 41 14.05 8.62 6.70
C VAL A 41 13.76 8.41 8.18
N ARG A 42 14.77 8.03 8.97
CA ARG A 42 14.61 7.82 10.42
C ARG A 42 13.98 9.04 11.10
N GLU A 43 14.44 10.24 10.77
CA GLU A 43 13.94 11.49 11.34
C GLU A 43 12.48 11.77 10.93
N LYS A 44 12.11 11.54 9.66
CA LYS A 44 10.72 11.67 9.18
C LYS A 44 9.75 10.72 9.91
N PHE A 45 10.24 9.59 10.42
CA PHE A 45 9.44 8.60 11.12
C PHE A 45 9.60 8.60 12.65
N ARG A 46 10.35 9.56 13.25
CA ARG A 46 10.69 9.55 14.69
C ARG A 46 9.49 9.48 15.65
N ALA A 47 8.33 10.00 15.23
CA ALA A 47 7.12 10.08 16.04
C ALA A 47 5.98 9.21 15.47
N THR A 48 6.33 8.16 14.73
CA THR A 48 5.37 7.29 14.05
C THR A 48 4.96 6.09 14.90
N ASP A 49 3.65 5.87 15.03
CA ASP A 49 3.11 4.57 15.47
C ASP A 49 3.22 3.56 14.32
N PHE A 50 4.20 2.66 14.40
CA PHE A 50 4.43 1.65 13.37
C PHE A 50 3.36 0.55 13.29
N ARG A 51 2.57 0.31 14.35
CA ARG A 51 1.42 -0.61 14.26
C ARG A 51 0.34 0.01 13.38
N ARG A 52 0.06 1.29 13.58
CA ARG A 52 -0.88 2.03 12.75
C ARG A 52 -0.35 2.25 11.33
N GLN A 53 0.93 2.61 11.19
CA GLN A 53 1.56 2.89 9.91
C GLN A 53 1.60 1.66 8.99
N ARG A 54 1.94 0.47 9.52
CA ARG A 54 1.91 -0.78 8.74
C ARG A 54 0.51 -1.11 8.22
N ARG A 55 -0.53 -0.94 9.05
CA ARG A 55 -1.92 -1.12 8.63
C ARG A 55 -2.31 -0.15 7.51
N MET A 56 -1.95 1.13 7.65
CA MET A 56 -2.19 2.11 6.59
C MET A 56 -1.48 1.76 5.28
N LEU A 57 -0.23 1.30 5.37
CA LEU A 57 0.53 0.90 4.20
C LEU A 57 -0.14 -0.29 3.50
N GLN A 58 -0.54 -1.30 4.26
CA GLN A 58 -1.30 -2.44 3.75
C GLN A 58 -2.62 -2.01 3.08
N THR A 59 -3.39 -1.13 3.71
CA THR A 59 -4.60 -0.56 3.09
C THR A 59 -4.29 0.13 1.77
N SER A 60 -3.21 0.90 1.68
CA SER A 60 -2.83 1.56 0.43
C SER A 60 -2.47 0.59 -0.70
N PHE A 61 -1.91 -0.58 -0.39
CA PHE A 61 -1.68 -1.64 -1.37
C PHE A 61 -3.00 -2.22 -1.88
N TYR A 62 -3.94 -2.52 -0.98
CA TYR A 62 -5.27 -2.99 -1.39
C TYR A 62 -5.97 -1.96 -2.29
N MET A 63 -5.99 -0.68 -1.90
CA MET A 63 -6.61 0.37 -2.71
C MET A 63 -5.95 0.53 -4.08
N LEU A 64 -4.63 0.33 -4.18
CA LEU A 64 -3.92 0.35 -5.46
C LEU A 64 -4.34 -0.82 -6.36
N VAL A 65 -4.42 -2.03 -5.81
CA VAL A 65 -4.84 -3.23 -6.55
C VAL A 65 -6.29 -3.07 -7.03
N GLU A 66 -7.20 -2.65 -6.16
CA GLU A 66 -8.61 -2.41 -6.49
C GLU A 66 -8.78 -1.32 -7.56
N TYR A 67 -8.04 -0.21 -7.45
CA TYR A 67 -8.05 0.84 -8.47
C TYR A 67 -7.60 0.30 -9.84
N ILE A 68 -6.54 -0.51 -9.87
CA ILE A 68 -5.98 -1.01 -11.12
C ILE A 68 -6.88 -2.08 -11.77
N ALA A 69 -7.51 -2.92 -10.95
CA ALA A 69 -8.41 -3.97 -11.40
C ALA A 69 -9.78 -3.43 -11.82
N LEU A 70 -10.38 -2.55 -11.02
CA LEU A 70 -11.79 -2.15 -11.15
C LEU A 70 -12.00 -0.67 -11.49
N GLY A 71 -11.00 0.19 -11.31
CA GLY A 71 -11.09 1.61 -11.65
C GLY A 71 -12.07 2.39 -10.76
N TRP A 72 -12.32 1.94 -9.53
CA TRP A 72 -13.31 2.57 -8.65
C TRP A 72 -12.91 4.00 -8.24
N PRO A 73 -13.81 4.99 -8.39
CA PRO A 73 -13.54 6.40 -8.04
C PRO A 73 -13.09 6.59 -6.59
N GLU A 74 -13.57 5.77 -5.67
CA GLU A 74 -13.21 5.81 -4.25
C GLU A 74 -11.73 5.46 -4.03
N CYS A 75 -11.21 4.51 -4.81
CA CYS A 75 -9.80 4.11 -4.75
C CYS A 75 -8.91 5.20 -5.34
N GLU A 76 -9.34 5.83 -6.43
CA GLU A 76 -8.65 7.00 -7.00
C GLU A 76 -8.59 8.15 -5.99
N ALA A 77 -9.72 8.53 -5.41
CA ALA A 77 -9.79 9.58 -4.40
C ALA A 77 -8.94 9.27 -3.15
N TYR A 78 -8.82 7.98 -2.78
CA TYR A 78 -7.92 7.56 -1.71
C TYR A 78 -6.45 7.80 -2.09
N LEU A 79 -6.02 7.36 -3.27
CA LEU A 79 -4.65 7.54 -3.75
C LEU A 79 -4.29 9.03 -3.92
N GLU A 80 -5.23 9.87 -4.39
CA GLU A 80 -5.06 11.32 -4.45
C GLU A 80 -4.81 11.94 -3.06
N ARG A 81 -5.56 11.50 -2.03
CA ARG A 81 -5.33 11.98 -0.65
C ARG A 81 -3.96 11.58 -0.13
N ILE A 82 -3.47 10.39 -0.47
CA ILE A 82 -2.11 9.96 -0.14
C ILE A 82 -1.10 10.88 -0.83
N ALA A 83 -1.28 11.18 -2.11
CA ALA A 83 -0.43 12.11 -2.86
C ALA A 83 -0.36 13.50 -2.23
N VAL A 84 -1.51 14.09 -1.91
CA VAL A 84 -1.58 15.39 -1.22
C VAL A 84 -0.86 15.35 0.13
N ALA A 85 -1.01 14.27 0.90
CA ALA A 85 -0.38 14.15 2.21
C ALA A 85 1.15 13.98 2.13
N HIS A 86 1.71 13.52 1.02
CA HIS A 86 3.15 13.36 0.81
C HIS A 86 3.80 14.55 0.10
N GLY A 87 3.01 15.36 -0.62
CA GLY A 87 3.47 16.56 -1.31
C GLY A 87 4.00 17.67 -0.40
N LYS A 88 4.47 18.75 -1.03
CA LYS A 88 5.16 19.89 -0.40
C LYS A 88 4.41 20.53 0.78
N HIS A 89 3.09 20.59 0.71
CA HIS A 89 2.25 21.16 1.79
C HIS A 89 1.83 20.16 2.87
N GLY A 90 2.10 18.87 2.64
CA GLY A 90 1.89 17.79 3.59
C GLY A 90 3.16 17.48 4.37
N ARG A 91 3.76 16.32 4.09
CA ARG A 91 5.00 15.85 4.74
C ARG A 91 6.29 16.31 4.07
N ASP A 92 6.18 16.94 2.90
CA ASP A 92 7.32 17.45 2.13
C ASP A 92 8.41 16.37 1.97
N ILE A 93 8.02 15.27 1.32
CA ILE A 93 8.88 14.12 1.10
C ILE A 93 9.77 14.42 -0.11
N ALA A 94 11.08 14.47 0.11
CA ALA A 94 12.04 14.73 -0.94
C ALA A 94 12.02 13.60 -2.00
N PRO A 95 12.18 13.92 -3.30
CA PRO A 95 12.06 12.94 -4.38
C PRO A 95 12.96 11.70 -4.23
N HIS A 96 14.21 11.86 -3.77
CA HIS A 96 15.15 10.74 -3.60
C HIS A 96 14.71 9.72 -2.54
N LEU A 97 13.83 10.12 -1.61
CA LEU A 97 13.28 9.20 -0.61
C LEU A 97 12.33 8.17 -1.24
N TYR A 98 11.74 8.45 -2.40
CA TYR A 98 10.90 7.49 -3.12
C TYR A 98 11.73 6.38 -3.79
N ASP A 99 12.94 6.69 -4.25
CA ASP A 99 13.86 5.68 -4.80
C ASP A 99 14.31 4.73 -3.68
N LEU A 100 14.74 5.28 -2.55
CA LEU A 100 15.08 4.50 -1.35
C LEU A 100 13.89 3.64 -0.87
N TRP A 101 12.69 4.22 -0.89
CA TRP A 101 11.47 3.53 -0.52
C TRP A 101 11.20 2.33 -1.42
N LEU A 102 11.30 2.52 -2.74
CA LEU A 102 11.06 1.45 -3.72
C LEU A 102 12.10 0.34 -3.59
N ASP A 103 13.38 0.68 -3.44
CA ASP A 103 14.45 -0.31 -3.28
C ASP A 103 14.28 -1.12 -1.98
N CYS A 104 13.94 -0.47 -0.87
CA CYS A 104 13.67 -1.18 0.39
C CYS A 104 12.44 -2.09 0.30
N LEU A 105 11.40 -1.66 -0.42
CA LEU A 105 10.19 -2.47 -0.64
C LEU A 105 10.49 -3.70 -1.48
N LEU A 106 11.22 -3.54 -2.58
CA LEU A 106 11.61 -4.65 -3.44
C LEU A 106 12.51 -5.64 -2.70
N HIS A 107 13.44 -5.14 -1.87
CA HIS A 107 14.28 -6.01 -1.06
C HIS A 107 13.45 -6.81 -0.04
N ALA A 108 12.50 -6.17 0.66
CA ALA A 108 11.60 -6.87 1.57
C ALA A 108 10.71 -7.89 0.85
N ALA A 109 10.18 -7.55 -0.33
CA ALA A 109 9.34 -8.44 -1.12
C ALA A 109 10.13 -9.66 -1.60
N LYS A 110 11.37 -9.48 -2.06
CA LYS A 110 12.29 -10.55 -2.43
C LYS A 110 12.60 -11.52 -1.29
N GLU A 111 12.78 -11.02 -0.07
CA GLU A 111 12.98 -11.88 1.11
C GLU A 111 11.71 -12.64 1.52
N CYS A 112 10.53 -12.09 1.22
CA CYS A 112 9.24 -12.68 1.59
C CYS A 112 8.68 -13.64 0.54
N ASP A 113 9.01 -13.45 -0.74
CA ASP A 113 8.53 -14.24 -1.86
C ASP A 113 9.50 -15.36 -2.26
N GLN A 114 9.14 -16.61 -1.94
CA GLN A 114 9.93 -17.79 -2.30
C GLN A 114 9.98 -18.06 -3.82
N GLN A 115 9.13 -17.42 -4.61
CA GLN A 115 9.07 -17.53 -6.06
C GLN A 115 9.52 -16.23 -6.74
N TRP A 116 10.36 -15.43 -6.07
CA TRP A 116 10.90 -14.21 -6.66
C TRP A 116 11.69 -14.49 -7.94
N SER A 117 11.34 -13.79 -9.01
CA SER A 117 11.99 -13.86 -10.31
C SER A 117 12.23 -12.44 -10.88
N PRO A 118 13.05 -12.27 -11.92
CA PRO A 118 13.22 -10.99 -12.60
C PRO A 118 11.90 -10.40 -13.12
N GLU A 119 10.97 -11.24 -13.58
CA GLU A 119 9.64 -10.83 -14.06
C GLU A 119 8.76 -10.33 -12.92
N VAL A 120 8.83 -10.99 -11.74
CA VAL A 120 8.17 -10.52 -10.53
C VAL A 120 8.73 -9.17 -10.10
N GLU A 121 10.06 -9.00 -10.09
CA GLU A 121 10.67 -7.70 -9.76
C GLU A 121 10.21 -6.60 -10.72
N ALA A 122 10.19 -6.88 -12.02
CA ALA A 122 9.71 -5.94 -13.03
C ALA A 122 8.24 -5.55 -12.80
N ALA A 123 7.39 -6.51 -12.46
CA ALA A 123 5.99 -6.28 -12.10
C ALA A 123 5.84 -5.38 -10.86
N TRP A 124 6.61 -5.63 -9.81
CA TRP A 124 6.64 -4.76 -8.63
C TRP A 124 7.09 -3.33 -8.96
N ARG A 125 8.16 -3.18 -9.76
CA ARG A 125 8.65 -1.86 -10.20
C ARG A 125 7.61 -1.13 -11.03
N TYR A 126 6.91 -1.83 -11.93
CA TYR A 126 5.83 -1.25 -12.74
C TYR A 126 4.69 -0.73 -11.87
N MET A 127 4.18 -1.57 -10.97
CA MET A 127 3.02 -1.25 -10.13
C MET A 127 3.36 -0.13 -9.13
N MET A 128 4.46 -0.27 -8.40
CA MET A 128 4.82 0.63 -7.30
C MET A 128 5.57 1.89 -7.77
N GLY A 129 6.35 1.80 -8.84
CA GLY A 129 7.01 2.95 -9.46
C GLY A 129 5.99 3.94 -10.04
N SER A 130 4.90 3.44 -10.64
CA SER A 130 3.83 4.31 -11.16
C SER A 130 3.10 5.08 -10.04
N CYS A 131 2.99 4.50 -8.85
CA CYS A 131 2.41 5.17 -7.68
C CYS A 131 3.38 6.21 -7.13
N SER A 132 4.64 5.83 -6.91
CA SER A 132 5.69 6.72 -6.39
C SER A 132 5.93 7.93 -7.29
N SER A 133 5.93 7.75 -8.60
CA SER A 133 6.05 8.85 -9.58
C SER A 133 4.88 9.84 -9.48
N ARG A 134 3.64 9.37 -9.29
CA ARG A 134 2.48 10.26 -9.03
C ARG A 134 2.67 11.06 -7.74
N LEU A 135 3.19 10.44 -6.68
CA LEU A 135 3.47 11.13 -5.42
C LEU A 135 4.56 12.21 -5.58
N ALA A 136 5.63 11.90 -6.32
CA ALA A 136 6.76 12.80 -6.55
C ALA A 136 6.40 14.00 -7.44
N THR A 137 5.46 13.84 -8.37
CA THR A 137 5.08 14.85 -9.36
C THR A 137 3.85 15.67 -8.99
N THR A 138 3.25 15.43 -7.81
CA THR A 138 2.09 16.18 -7.34
C THR A 138 2.49 17.61 -6.98
N GLU A 139 2.54 18.48 -7.99
CA GLU A 139 2.48 19.94 -7.84
C GLU A 139 1.02 20.37 -7.73
N HIS A 140 0.73 21.24 -6.76
CA HIS A 140 -0.62 21.62 -6.40
C HIS A 140 -1.33 22.36 -7.55
N ARG A 141 -2.30 21.71 -8.22
CA ARG A 141 -3.37 22.45 -8.91
C ARG A 141 -4.55 22.56 -7.95
N PRO A 142 -4.84 23.75 -7.38
CA PRO A 142 -5.99 23.90 -6.50
C PRO A 142 -7.25 23.71 -7.33
N ARG A 143 -8.04 22.67 -7.02
CA ARG A 143 -9.47 22.69 -7.32
C ARG A 143 -10.18 23.33 -6.13
N GLY A 144 -11.03 24.31 -6.44
CA GLY A 144 -11.52 25.31 -5.51
C GLY A 144 -12.27 24.78 -4.29
N ALA A 145 -12.09 25.53 -3.20
CA ALA A 145 -13.00 25.80 -2.09
C ALA A 145 -13.64 24.64 -1.32
N GLY A 146 -13.06 24.38 -0.14
CA GLY A 146 -13.74 23.75 1.00
C GLY A 146 -12.81 23.76 2.22
N ARG A 147 -12.85 24.83 3.02
CA ARG A 147 -12.02 24.96 4.23
C ARG A 147 -12.39 23.88 5.25
N LEU A 148 -11.56 22.85 5.38
CA LEU A 148 -11.47 22.04 6.58
C LEU A 148 -10.07 22.23 7.17
N ARG A 149 -10.01 22.89 8.33
CA ARG A 149 -8.80 22.96 9.15
C ARG A 149 -8.52 21.56 9.68
N ALA A 150 -7.54 20.87 9.11
CA ALA A 150 -7.02 19.63 9.67
C ALA A 150 -5.95 19.98 10.72
N ASP A 151 -6.21 19.57 11.97
CA ASP A 151 -5.24 19.59 13.06
C ASP A 151 -4.02 18.74 12.67
N ARG A 152 -2.82 19.25 12.94
CA ARG A 152 -1.53 18.76 12.44
C ARG A 152 -0.98 17.57 13.22
N ARG A 153 -1.78 17.00 14.13
CA ARG A 153 -1.36 15.92 15.03
C ARG A 153 -2.27 14.72 14.81
N SER A 154 -1.69 13.67 14.23
CA SER A 154 -2.32 12.35 14.05
C SER A 154 -3.45 12.32 13.03
N ILE A 155 -3.08 12.18 11.75
CA ILE A 155 -4.06 11.80 10.73
C ILE A 155 -4.42 10.33 10.92
N SER A 156 -5.38 10.08 11.82
CA SER A 156 -6.15 8.84 11.92
C SER A 156 -7.13 8.76 10.76
N PHE A 157 -6.72 8.16 9.65
CA PHE A 157 -7.66 7.80 8.59
C PHE A 157 -8.44 6.54 8.97
N PRO A 158 -9.78 6.56 8.85
CA PRO A 158 -10.59 5.37 8.98
C PRO A 158 -10.30 4.44 7.80
N VAL A 159 -10.09 3.16 8.10
CA VAL A 159 -10.21 2.06 7.12
C VAL A 159 -11.66 2.09 6.61
N PRO A 160 -11.94 1.95 5.30
CA PRO A 160 -13.31 1.71 4.87
C PRO A 160 -13.80 0.40 5.52
N LEU A 161 -14.84 0.48 6.36
CA LEU A 161 -15.60 -0.69 6.79
C LEU A 161 -16.10 -1.39 5.52
N GLY A 162 -15.64 -2.62 5.28
CA GLY A 162 -16.16 -3.43 4.15
C GLY A 162 -15.31 -4.61 3.72
N ALA A 163 -13.99 -4.62 3.95
CA ALA A 163 -13.19 -5.81 3.73
C ALA A 163 -13.23 -6.68 5.00
N ALA A 164 -13.97 -7.78 4.93
CA ALA A 164 -13.93 -8.82 5.95
C ALA A 164 -12.47 -9.18 6.25
N ASP A 165 -12.11 -9.18 7.53
CA ASP A 165 -10.80 -9.60 8.01
C ASP A 165 -10.59 -11.08 7.60
N PRO A 166 -9.65 -11.40 6.70
CA PRO A 166 -9.41 -12.79 6.31
C PRO A 166 -8.86 -13.63 7.46
N GLN A 167 -8.50 -13.03 8.60
CA GLN A 167 -8.04 -13.73 9.80
C GLN A 167 -9.14 -13.99 10.83
N SER A 168 -10.40 -13.60 10.59
CA SER A 168 -11.51 -13.93 11.50
C SER A 168 -12.26 -15.23 11.15
N ALA A 169 -11.75 -16.03 10.21
CA ALA A 169 -12.29 -17.37 9.96
C ALA A 169 -11.81 -18.34 11.06
N ASP A 170 -12.65 -18.52 12.07
CA ASP A 170 -12.50 -19.55 13.10
C ASP A 170 -12.42 -20.95 12.45
N PRO A 171 -11.30 -21.67 12.54
CA PRO A 171 -11.18 -23.02 11.98
C PRO A 171 -11.94 -24.09 12.79
N HIS A 172 -12.66 -23.70 13.86
CA HIS A 172 -13.37 -24.62 14.76
C HIS A 172 -14.90 -24.50 14.74
N ALA A 173 -15.52 -23.87 13.74
CA ALA A 173 -16.97 -23.99 13.52
C ALA A 173 -17.33 -25.39 12.96
N GLY A 174 -17.19 -26.41 13.81
CA GLY A 174 -17.56 -27.79 13.57
C GLY A 174 -19.07 -27.95 13.42
N CYS A 175 -19.44 -28.59 12.32
CA CYS A 175 -20.54 -29.54 12.16
C CYS A 175 -21.49 -29.68 13.37
N HIS A 176 -22.64 -29.00 13.32
CA HIS A 176 -23.83 -29.45 14.01
C HIS A 176 -24.97 -29.59 13.01
N ILE A 177 -25.02 -30.76 12.38
CA ILE A 177 -26.21 -31.25 11.67
C ILE A 177 -27.23 -31.63 12.74
N GLY A 178 -28.13 -30.71 13.06
CA GLY A 178 -29.30 -30.98 13.88
C GLY A 178 -30.38 -31.66 13.05
N HIS A 179 -30.49 -32.99 13.14
CA HIS A 179 -31.74 -33.69 12.88
C HIS A 179 -32.77 -33.23 13.93
N ARG A 180 -33.95 -32.79 13.47
CA ARG A 180 -35.14 -32.72 14.31
C ARG A 180 -36.17 -33.75 13.82
N PRO A 181 -36.89 -34.41 14.74
CA PRO A 181 -37.87 -35.45 14.44
C PRO A 181 -39.17 -34.88 13.87
#